data_AF-A0A1G9VGV0-F1
#
_entry.id   AF-A0A1G9VGV0-F1
#
_cell.length_a   1.000
_cell.length_b   1.000
_cell.length_c   1.000
_cell.angle_alpha   90.00
_cell.angle_beta   90.00
_cell.angle_gamma   90.00
#
_symmetry.space_group_name_H-M   'P 1'
#
loop_
_entity.id
_entity.type
_entity.pdbx_description
1 polymer ?
#
loop_
_entity_poly.entity_id
_entity_poly.type
_entity_poly.pdbx_seq_one_letter_code
_entity_poly.pdbx_strand_id
1 'polypeptide(L)'
;MLVTLLGTGDTTGTPTPGCDCDTCQAAVERGVERTRFSVHVRNERTGESLLVDCSPDFRYQFLHNDVELPDAAVVTHIHFDHLDGLGNAYRLFDGLQVYAADETDPETGESVADTVDRKYDYLDAVTVNHETAFEPFEACGLRVTLVPVVHPPLVCYGLAIEDPETGAKLAISGDTSYALGEASRDVLRDPDLLLADGIVPAALCEHHPLGGDHPDADGVFRTFGTKHMTYEGALALGEDIDADVTRVVHAAHFYPVEQAFDDAIAVDGETYEL
;
A
#
# COMPACT_ATOMS: atom_id res chain seq x y z
N MET A 1 -2.32 -17.54 6.15
CA MET A 1 -2.34 -16.50 5.10
C MET A 1 -0.90 -16.06 4.90
N LEU A 2 -0.36 -16.14 3.68
CA LEU A 2 1.04 -15.75 3.41
C LEU A 2 1.11 -14.42 2.68
N VAL A 3 1.69 -13.42 3.32
CA VAL A 3 1.85 -12.06 2.79
C VAL A 3 3.29 -11.88 2.31
N THR A 4 3.48 -11.40 1.08
CA THR A 4 4.80 -11.05 0.52
C THR A 4 4.79 -9.59 0.08
N LEU A 5 5.73 -8.80 0.59
CA LEU A 5 5.88 -7.39 0.22
C LEU A 5 6.67 -7.29 -1.08
N LEU A 6 5.99 -7.10 -2.20
CA LEU A 6 6.63 -7.03 -3.51
C LEU A 6 7.36 -5.71 -3.72
N GLY A 7 6.77 -4.62 -3.23
CA GLY A 7 7.31 -3.27 -3.27
C GLY A 7 6.92 -2.51 -2.01
N THR A 8 7.87 -1.82 -1.39
CA THR A 8 7.65 -1.06 -0.14
C THR A 8 8.01 0.42 -0.23
N GLY A 9 8.38 0.90 -1.42
CA GLY A 9 8.85 2.26 -1.67
C GLY A 9 7.76 3.20 -2.14
N ASP A 10 8.09 4.50 -2.07
CA ASP A 10 7.30 5.57 -2.66
C ASP A 10 7.33 5.55 -4.20
N THR A 11 6.67 6.53 -4.83
CA THR A 11 6.56 6.68 -6.29
C THR A 11 7.89 6.64 -7.04
N THR A 12 9.00 7.06 -6.42
CA THR A 12 10.32 7.10 -7.06
C THR A 12 11.16 5.85 -6.79
N GLY A 13 10.80 5.10 -5.74
CA GLY A 13 11.56 3.98 -5.23
C GLY A 13 12.89 4.39 -4.57
N THR A 14 13.52 3.42 -3.91
CA THR A 14 14.85 3.56 -3.32
C THR A 14 15.72 2.37 -3.74
N PRO A 15 16.87 2.56 -4.41
CA PRO A 15 17.47 3.84 -4.81
C PRO A 15 16.66 4.58 -5.89
N THR A 16 16.58 5.91 -5.77
CA THR A 16 15.94 6.75 -6.79
C THR A 16 16.85 6.94 -8.00
N PRO A 17 16.35 6.79 -9.25
CA PRO A 17 17.16 6.98 -10.45
C PRO A 17 17.88 8.35 -10.51
N GLY A 18 19.20 8.32 -10.58
CA GLY A 18 20.04 9.53 -10.66
C GLY A 18 20.26 10.26 -9.33
N CYS A 19 19.89 9.66 -8.20
CA CYS A 19 20.16 10.21 -6.88
C CYS A 19 21.48 9.68 -6.29
N ASP A 20 22.30 10.59 -5.78
CA ASP A 20 23.57 10.29 -5.11
C ASP A 20 23.54 10.55 -3.59
N CYS A 21 22.35 10.56 -2.96
CA CYS A 21 22.26 10.74 -1.50
C CYS A 21 22.81 9.52 -0.74
N ASP A 22 23.22 9.72 0.51
CA ASP A 22 23.82 8.68 1.36
C ASP A 22 22.91 7.45 1.48
N THR A 23 21.59 7.64 1.57
CA THR A 23 20.61 6.54 1.65
C THR A 23 20.53 5.73 0.37
N CYS A 24 20.52 6.37 -0.81
CA CYS A 24 20.52 5.67 -2.09
C CYS A 24 21.83 4.92 -2.33
N GLN A 25 22.98 5.53 -1.99
CA GLN A 25 24.27 4.89 -2.09
C GLN A 25 24.36 3.67 -1.17
N ALA A 26 23.93 3.81 0.10
CA ALA A 26 23.89 2.70 1.05
C ALA A 26 22.93 1.59 0.62
N ALA A 27 21.78 1.93 0.02
CA ALA A 27 20.84 0.94 -0.53
C ALA A 27 21.52 0.10 -1.64
N VAL A 28 22.22 0.75 -2.57
CA VAL A 28 23.02 0.05 -3.61
C VAL A 28 24.10 -0.82 -2.99
N GLU A 29 24.87 -0.31 -2.02
CA GLU A 29 25.96 -1.06 -1.37
C GLU A 29 25.45 -2.28 -0.59
N ARG A 30 24.26 -2.15 0.01
CA ARG A 30 23.58 -3.24 0.75
C ARG A 30 22.84 -4.21 -0.16
N GLY A 31 22.60 -3.86 -1.42
CA GLY A 31 21.72 -4.60 -2.32
C GLY A 31 20.26 -4.58 -1.86
N VAL A 32 19.84 -3.49 -1.22
CA VAL A 32 18.45 -3.27 -0.78
C VAL A 32 17.76 -2.39 -1.81
N GLU A 33 16.55 -2.78 -2.18
CA GLU A 33 15.68 -2.02 -3.06
C GLU A 33 14.28 -1.92 -2.44
N ARG A 34 13.63 -0.79 -2.69
CA ARG A 34 12.22 -0.54 -2.44
C ARG A 34 11.60 -0.08 -3.75
N THR A 35 11.00 -1.02 -4.47
CA THR A 35 10.20 -0.75 -5.66
C THR A 35 8.84 -0.16 -5.26
N ARG A 36 8.07 0.35 -6.24
CA ARG A 36 6.77 0.98 -5.95
C ARG A 36 5.80 -0.01 -5.30
N PHE A 37 5.04 0.49 -4.33
CA PHE A 37 4.18 -0.29 -3.44
C PHE A 37 3.36 -1.37 -4.16
N SER A 38 3.48 -2.62 -3.69
CA SER A 38 2.61 -3.72 -4.09
C SER A 38 2.76 -4.87 -3.09
N VAL A 39 1.66 -5.58 -2.80
CA VAL A 39 1.64 -6.67 -1.82
C VAL A 39 0.93 -7.88 -2.41
N HIS A 40 1.55 -9.05 -2.30
CA HIS A 40 0.95 -10.31 -2.72
C HIS A 40 0.46 -11.10 -1.51
N VAL A 41 -0.82 -11.45 -1.49
CA VAL A 41 -1.47 -12.17 -0.38
C VAL A 41 -1.95 -13.52 -0.88
N ARG A 42 -1.31 -14.61 -0.43
CA ARG A 42 -1.67 -15.98 -0.78
C ARG A 42 -2.57 -16.58 0.28
N ASN A 43 -3.72 -17.09 -0.15
CA ASN A 43 -4.55 -17.97 0.65
C ASN A 43 -4.00 -19.40 0.54
N GLU A 44 -3.29 -19.86 1.56
CA GLU A 44 -2.64 -21.18 1.55
C GLU A 44 -3.63 -22.36 1.50
N ARG A 45 -4.88 -22.13 1.91
CA ARG A 45 -5.93 -23.16 1.90
C ARG A 45 -6.52 -23.37 0.51
N THR A 46 -6.77 -22.31 -0.24
CA THR A 46 -7.32 -22.41 -1.60
C THR A 46 -6.21 -22.52 -2.65
N GLY A 47 -5.01 -22.04 -2.32
CA GLY A 47 -3.89 -21.90 -3.25
C GLY A 47 -3.95 -20.63 -4.09
N GLU A 48 -5.03 -19.85 -3.99
CA GLU A 48 -5.26 -18.61 -4.74
C GLU A 48 -4.53 -17.43 -4.12
N SER A 49 -4.37 -16.36 -4.90
CA SER A 49 -3.66 -15.16 -4.46
C SER A 49 -4.27 -13.85 -4.94
N LEU A 50 -4.24 -12.86 -4.04
CA LEU A 50 -4.72 -11.50 -4.22
C LEU A 50 -3.52 -10.55 -4.31
N LEU A 51 -3.46 -9.74 -5.37
CA LEU A 51 -2.50 -8.65 -5.50
C LEU A 51 -3.11 -7.34 -5.01
N VAL A 52 -2.47 -6.68 -4.06
CA VAL A 52 -2.80 -5.30 -3.68
C VAL A 52 -1.89 -4.37 -4.47
N ASP A 53 -2.53 -3.51 -5.26
CA ASP A 53 -1.93 -2.56 -6.19
C ASP A 53 -1.07 -3.18 -7.30
N CYS A 54 -1.37 -2.79 -8.53
CA CYS A 54 -0.65 -3.20 -9.73
C CYS A 54 0.48 -2.19 -10.00
N SER A 55 1.56 -2.30 -9.23
CA SER A 55 2.74 -1.43 -9.37
C SER A 55 3.31 -1.44 -10.80
N PRO A 56 3.79 -0.31 -11.34
CA PRO A 56 4.51 -0.28 -12.61
C PRO A 56 5.79 -1.13 -12.61
N ASP A 57 6.28 -1.56 -11.45
CA ASP A 57 7.37 -2.51 -11.29
C ASP A 57 6.91 -3.97 -11.37
N PHE A 58 5.64 -4.25 -11.68
CA PHE A 58 5.02 -5.58 -11.75
C PHE A 58 5.97 -6.65 -12.31
N ARG A 59 6.45 -6.48 -13.55
CA ARG A 59 7.32 -7.48 -14.19
C ARG A 59 8.59 -7.72 -13.38
N TYR A 60 9.19 -6.67 -12.82
CA TYR A 60 10.39 -6.80 -12.00
C TYR A 60 10.08 -7.55 -10.70
N GLN A 61 9.01 -7.16 -10.02
CA GLN A 61 8.56 -7.75 -8.76
C GLN A 61 8.28 -9.25 -8.89
N PHE A 62 7.53 -9.69 -9.90
CA PHE A 62 7.23 -11.11 -10.13
C PHE A 62 8.42 -11.94 -10.64
N LEU A 63 9.52 -11.30 -11.08
CA LEU A 63 10.74 -12.01 -11.49
C LEU A 63 11.76 -12.15 -10.37
N HIS A 64 11.69 -11.29 -9.35
CA HIS A 64 12.64 -11.27 -8.23
C HIS A 64 12.05 -11.81 -6.93
N ASN A 65 10.72 -11.95 -6.86
CA ASN A 65 10.03 -12.62 -5.76
C ASN A 65 9.51 -13.99 -6.23
N ASP A 66 9.58 -14.98 -5.34
CA ASP A 66 9.11 -16.35 -5.62
C ASP A 66 7.59 -16.46 -5.40
N VAL A 67 6.83 -15.71 -6.19
CA VAL A 67 5.35 -15.67 -6.15
C VAL A 67 4.75 -15.99 -7.52
N GLU A 68 3.56 -16.59 -7.51
CA GLU A 68 2.79 -16.90 -8.72
C GLU A 68 1.99 -15.66 -9.17
N LEU A 69 1.59 -15.60 -10.44
CA LEU A 69 0.69 -14.53 -10.90
C LEU A 69 -0.65 -14.60 -10.14
N PRO A 70 -1.26 -13.45 -9.78
CA PRO A 70 -2.44 -13.41 -8.93
C PRO A 70 -3.72 -13.86 -9.64
N ASP A 71 -4.67 -14.42 -8.88
CA ASP A 71 -6.01 -14.76 -9.38
C ASP A 71 -6.93 -13.53 -9.40
N ALA A 72 -6.69 -12.59 -8.49
CA ALA A 72 -7.39 -11.32 -8.39
C ALA A 72 -6.46 -10.19 -7.97
N ALA A 73 -6.85 -8.94 -8.25
CA ALA A 73 -6.17 -7.75 -7.78
C ALA A 73 -7.14 -6.76 -7.13
N VAL A 74 -6.64 -5.96 -6.20
CA VAL A 74 -7.34 -4.79 -5.64
C VAL A 74 -6.54 -3.54 -5.94
N VAL A 75 -7.19 -2.48 -6.41
CA VAL A 75 -6.56 -1.18 -6.66
C VAL A 75 -7.03 -0.19 -5.60
N THR A 76 -6.08 0.36 -4.84
CA THR A 76 -6.35 1.31 -3.75
C THR A 76 -6.70 2.70 -4.27
N HIS A 77 -6.01 3.16 -5.31
CA HIS A 77 -6.27 4.46 -5.95
C HIS A 77 -5.55 4.59 -7.30
N ILE A 78 -5.77 5.71 -7.98
CA ILE A 78 -5.41 5.88 -9.40
C ILE A 78 -4.02 6.48 -9.66
N HIS A 79 -3.18 6.64 -8.64
CA HIS A 79 -1.81 7.11 -8.88
C HIS A 79 -1.01 6.05 -9.67
N PHE A 80 -0.06 6.56 -10.47
CA PHE A 80 0.74 5.77 -11.40
C PHE A 80 1.42 4.57 -10.75
N ASP A 81 1.97 4.78 -9.56
CA ASP A 81 2.71 3.80 -8.76
C ASP A 81 1.86 2.65 -8.22
N HIS A 82 0.53 2.75 -8.29
CA HIS A 82 -0.41 1.73 -7.78
C HIS A 82 -1.21 1.05 -8.90
N LEU A 83 -1.29 1.66 -10.09
CA LEU A 83 -2.20 1.22 -11.16
C LEU A 83 -1.51 0.81 -12.46
N ASP A 84 -0.36 1.38 -12.80
CA ASP A 84 0.15 1.33 -14.18
C ASP A 84 0.81 0.00 -14.56
N GLY A 85 1.01 -0.90 -13.59
CA GLY A 85 1.39 -2.28 -13.80
C GLY A 85 0.30 -3.15 -14.44
N LEU A 86 -0.97 -2.75 -14.35
CA LEU A 86 -2.11 -3.55 -14.81
C LEU A 86 -2.06 -3.82 -16.33
N GLY A 87 -1.37 -2.96 -17.10
CA GLY A 87 -1.09 -3.19 -18.53
C GLY A 87 -0.38 -4.52 -18.83
N ASN A 88 0.34 -5.10 -17.87
CA ASN A 88 0.95 -6.42 -18.02
C ASN A 88 -0.10 -7.53 -18.19
N ALA A 89 -1.36 -7.28 -17.81
CA ALA A 89 -2.38 -8.30 -17.88
C ALA A 89 -2.68 -8.80 -19.30
N TYR A 90 -2.45 -7.95 -20.32
CA TYR A 90 -2.67 -8.24 -21.74
C TYR A 90 -2.09 -9.58 -22.24
N ARG A 91 -1.00 -10.06 -21.63
CA ARG A 91 -0.29 -11.29 -22.06
C ARG A 91 -0.01 -12.28 -20.94
N LEU A 92 -0.41 -11.96 -19.72
CA LEU A 92 -0.10 -12.77 -18.55
C LEU A 92 -1.32 -13.49 -17.98
N PHE A 93 -2.54 -13.05 -18.29
CA PHE A 93 -3.76 -13.66 -17.77
C PHE A 93 -4.73 -14.02 -18.89
N ASP A 94 -5.44 -15.13 -18.69
CA ASP A 94 -6.63 -15.48 -19.46
C ASP A 94 -7.89 -14.79 -18.91
N GLY A 95 -7.84 -14.36 -17.65
CA GLY A 95 -8.86 -13.58 -16.95
C GLY A 95 -8.35 -13.15 -15.58
N LEU A 96 -8.47 -11.88 -15.24
CA LEU A 96 -8.08 -11.28 -13.97
C LEU A 96 -9.25 -10.47 -13.42
N GLN A 97 -9.68 -10.81 -12.21
CA GLN A 97 -10.66 -10.01 -11.46
C GLN A 97 -9.94 -8.84 -10.81
N VAL A 98 -10.41 -7.61 -11.04
CA VAL A 98 -9.86 -6.40 -10.43
C VAL A 98 -10.95 -5.73 -9.60
N TYR A 99 -10.72 -5.56 -8.31
CA TYR A 99 -11.65 -4.93 -7.38
C TYR A 99 -11.20 -3.51 -7.08
N ALA A 100 -12.13 -2.56 -7.10
CA ALA A 100 -11.85 -1.16 -6.80
C ALA A 100 -13.09 -0.45 -6.28
N ALA A 101 -12.88 0.65 -5.57
CA ALA A 101 -13.97 1.43 -5.01
C ALA A 101 -14.85 2.06 -6.10
N ASP A 102 -16.17 2.07 -5.85
CA ASP A 102 -17.21 2.61 -6.73
C ASP A 102 -17.62 4.06 -6.41
N GLU A 103 -17.10 4.64 -5.32
CA GLU A 103 -17.36 6.01 -4.93
C GLU A 103 -16.70 6.98 -5.92
N THR A 104 -17.49 7.94 -6.42
CA THR A 104 -17.02 8.93 -7.38
C THR A 104 -16.09 9.94 -6.73
N ASP A 105 -14.87 10.04 -7.25
CA ASP A 105 -13.92 11.05 -6.84
C ASP A 105 -14.40 12.46 -7.31
N PRO A 106 -14.45 13.46 -6.40
CA PRO A 106 -14.96 14.78 -6.74
C PRO A 106 -14.06 15.58 -7.68
N GLU A 107 -12.77 15.26 -7.74
CA GLU A 107 -11.79 15.95 -8.59
C GLU A 107 -11.74 15.35 -10.00
N THR A 108 -11.87 14.03 -10.12
CA THR A 108 -11.83 13.36 -11.44
C THR A 108 -13.22 13.19 -12.07
N GLY A 109 -14.27 13.10 -11.26
CA GLY A 109 -15.63 12.76 -11.69
C GLY A 109 -15.83 11.28 -12.03
N GLU A 110 -14.85 10.42 -11.72
CA GLU A 110 -14.88 8.97 -11.90
C GLU A 110 -14.53 8.28 -10.58
N SER A 111 -15.05 7.08 -10.33
CA SER A 111 -14.54 6.24 -9.25
C SER A 111 -13.17 5.62 -9.61
N VAL A 112 -12.54 4.96 -8.64
CA VAL A 112 -11.33 4.17 -8.93
C VAL A 112 -11.67 3.07 -9.94
N ALA A 113 -12.78 2.34 -9.72
CA ALA A 113 -13.25 1.29 -10.62
C ALA A 113 -13.54 1.81 -12.04
N ASP A 114 -14.27 2.93 -12.18
CA ASP A 114 -14.53 3.56 -13.48
C ASP A 114 -13.24 3.96 -14.20
N THR A 115 -12.25 4.46 -13.43
CA THR A 115 -10.94 4.83 -13.99
C THR A 115 -10.21 3.61 -14.52
N VAL A 116 -10.25 2.47 -13.82
CA VAL A 116 -9.67 1.20 -14.28
C VAL A 116 -10.37 0.75 -15.56
N ASP A 117 -11.70 0.69 -15.56
CA ASP A 117 -12.52 0.31 -16.71
C ASP A 117 -12.18 1.15 -17.94
N ARG A 118 -12.13 2.48 -17.80
CA ARG A 118 -11.82 3.39 -18.90
C ARG A 118 -10.37 3.29 -19.36
N LYS A 119 -9.41 3.19 -18.44
CA LYS A 119 -7.97 3.21 -18.77
C LYS A 119 -7.52 1.90 -19.42
N TYR A 120 -8.18 0.79 -19.10
CA TYR A 120 -7.80 -0.55 -19.53
C TYR A 120 -8.90 -1.28 -20.31
N ASP A 121 -9.82 -0.54 -20.93
CA ASP A 121 -10.90 -1.08 -21.79
C ASP A 121 -10.42 -1.99 -22.93
N TYR A 122 -9.16 -1.82 -23.36
CA TYR A 122 -8.50 -2.62 -24.38
C TYR A 122 -7.98 -3.97 -23.87
N LEU A 123 -8.07 -4.25 -22.56
CA LEU A 123 -7.65 -5.51 -21.94
C LEU A 123 -8.84 -6.45 -21.74
N ASP A 124 -9.13 -7.29 -22.75
CA ASP A 124 -10.19 -8.30 -22.67
C ASP A 124 -10.04 -9.29 -21.48
N ALA A 125 -8.83 -9.39 -20.93
CA ALA A 125 -8.53 -10.24 -19.78
C ALA A 125 -8.94 -9.62 -18.43
N VAL A 126 -9.24 -8.32 -18.35
CA VAL A 126 -9.57 -7.65 -17.09
C VAL A 126 -11.09 -7.56 -16.92
N THR A 127 -11.60 -8.00 -15.77
CA THR A 127 -12.97 -7.76 -15.33
C THR A 127 -12.94 -6.91 -14.08
N VAL A 128 -13.51 -5.71 -14.13
CA VAL A 128 -13.55 -4.80 -12.99
C VAL A 128 -14.81 -5.04 -12.15
N ASN A 129 -14.62 -5.24 -10.86
CA ASN A 129 -15.66 -5.37 -9.84
C ASN A 129 -15.69 -4.07 -9.04
N HIS A 130 -16.87 -3.48 -8.97
CA HIS A 130 -17.14 -2.19 -8.33
C HIS A 130 -17.61 -2.48 -6.91
N GLU A 131 -16.82 -2.06 -5.92
CA GLU A 131 -17.05 -2.41 -4.52
C GLU A 131 -17.30 -1.16 -3.68
N THR A 132 -18.34 -1.20 -2.85
CA THR A 132 -18.70 -0.09 -1.97
C THR A 132 -17.82 -0.09 -0.73
N ALA A 133 -17.21 1.05 -0.42
CA ALA A 133 -16.36 1.19 0.76
C ALA A 133 -17.09 0.82 2.06
N PHE A 134 -16.35 0.22 3.00
CA PHE A 134 -16.85 -0.41 4.24
C PHE A 134 -17.74 -1.64 4.07
N GLU A 135 -18.20 -1.98 2.87
CA GLU A 135 -18.89 -3.25 2.62
C GLU A 135 -17.86 -4.34 2.29
N PRO A 136 -17.82 -5.46 3.04
CA PRO A 136 -16.86 -6.52 2.76
C PRO A 136 -17.29 -7.33 1.53
N PHE A 137 -16.31 -7.72 0.71
CA PHE A 137 -16.48 -8.64 -0.42
C PHE A 137 -15.50 -9.82 -0.28
N GLU A 138 -15.73 -10.87 -1.07
CA GLU A 138 -14.86 -12.06 -1.10
C GLU A 138 -13.97 -12.04 -2.34
N ALA A 139 -12.67 -12.23 -2.14
CA ALA A 139 -11.69 -12.43 -3.21
C ALA A 139 -10.67 -13.49 -2.76
N CYS A 140 -10.39 -14.48 -3.62
CA CYS A 140 -9.44 -15.57 -3.33
C CYS A 140 -9.72 -16.31 -2.00
N GLY A 141 -11.00 -16.44 -1.63
CA GLY A 141 -11.44 -17.04 -0.36
C GLY A 141 -11.10 -16.23 0.91
N LEU A 142 -10.71 -14.96 0.75
CA LEU A 142 -10.44 -13.99 1.81
C LEU A 142 -11.55 -12.94 1.85
N ARG A 143 -11.84 -12.41 3.03
CA ARG A 143 -12.77 -11.29 3.22
C ARG A 143 -11.99 -9.98 3.12
N VAL A 144 -12.31 -9.16 2.12
CA VAL A 144 -11.64 -7.89 1.84
C VAL A 144 -12.59 -6.74 2.11
N THR A 145 -12.11 -5.67 2.75
CA THR A 145 -12.88 -4.44 2.97
C THR A 145 -12.05 -3.23 2.56
N LEU A 146 -12.58 -2.43 1.63
CA LEU A 146 -12.01 -1.13 1.26
C LEU A 146 -12.36 -0.09 2.32
N VAL A 147 -11.38 0.72 2.73
CA VAL A 147 -11.51 1.68 3.82
C VAL A 147 -11.11 3.07 3.33
N PRO A 148 -12.01 4.06 3.25
CA PRO A 148 -11.66 5.41 2.82
C PRO A 148 -10.59 6.02 3.74
N VAL A 149 -9.57 6.61 3.12
CA VAL A 149 -8.46 7.27 3.81
C VAL A 149 -8.26 8.71 3.28
N VAL A 150 -7.35 9.47 3.91
CA VAL A 150 -7.14 10.89 3.61
C VAL A 150 -5.90 11.08 2.71
N HIS A 151 -6.11 11.24 1.40
CA HIS A 151 -5.05 11.42 0.39
C HIS A 151 -5.35 12.52 -0.66
N PRO A 152 -5.53 13.79 -0.25
CA PRO A 152 -5.91 14.85 -1.19
C PRO A 152 -4.89 15.01 -2.34
N PRO A 153 -5.37 15.32 -3.56
CA PRO A 153 -6.74 15.74 -3.86
C PRO A 153 -7.70 14.56 -4.18
N LEU A 154 -7.19 13.33 -4.27
CA LEU A 154 -7.96 12.18 -4.77
C LEU A 154 -8.53 11.33 -3.62
N VAL A 155 -9.55 10.54 -3.95
CA VAL A 155 -9.98 9.42 -3.10
C VAL A 155 -8.90 8.35 -3.08
N CYS A 156 -8.73 7.74 -1.93
CA CYS A 156 -7.80 6.64 -1.71
C CYS A 156 -8.37 5.71 -0.65
N TYR A 157 -7.99 4.45 -0.72
CA TYR A 157 -8.52 3.40 0.15
C TYR A 157 -7.39 2.59 0.77
N GLY A 158 -7.47 2.39 2.09
CA GLY A 158 -6.79 1.33 2.80
C GLY A 158 -7.59 0.02 2.68
N LEU A 159 -7.05 -1.05 3.26
CA LEU A 159 -7.62 -2.40 3.16
C LEU A 159 -7.56 -3.12 4.50
N ALA A 160 -8.63 -3.84 4.83
CA ALA A 160 -8.59 -4.96 5.76
C ALA A 160 -8.79 -6.26 4.96
N ILE A 161 -7.86 -7.21 5.10
CA ILE A 161 -7.91 -8.53 4.47
C ILE A 161 -7.88 -9.57 5.59
N GLU A 162 -8.95 -10.36 5.67
CA GLU A 162 -9.15 -11.33 6.75
C GLU A 162 -9.34 -12.74 6.18
N ASP A 163 -8.67 -13.73 6.77
CA ASP A 163 -8.99 -15.14 6.54
C ASP A 163 -10.16 -15.53 7.47
N PRO A 164 -11.37 -15.79 6.92
CA PRO A 164 -12.55 -16.07 7.74
C PRO A 164 -12.46 -17.39 8.53
N GLU A 165 -11.53 -18.28 8.19
CA GLU A 165 -11.36 -19.57 8.85
C GLU A 165 -10.39 -19.50 10.04
N THR A 166 -9.34 -18.68 9.95
CA THR A 166 -8.32 -18.55 11.01
C THR A 166 -8.53 -17.32 11.88
N GLY A 167 -9.21 -16.29 11.36
CA GLY A 167 -9.29 -14.96 11.97
C GLY A 167 -8.07 -14.09 11.72
N ALA A 168 -7.08 -14.57 10.95
CA ALA A 168 -5.88 -13.82 10.63
C ALA A 168 -6.24 -12.57 9.82
N LYS A 169 -5.58 -11.44 10.12
CA LYS A 169 -5.90 -10.12 9.58
C LYS A 169 -4.65 -9.34 9.18
N LEU A 170 -4.65 -8.93 7.92
CA LEU A 170 -3.74 -7.93 7.36
C LEU A 170 -4.48 -6.59 7.24
N ALA A 171 -3.92 -5.53 7.82
CA ALA A 171 -4.35 -4.16 7.61
C ALA A 171 -3.34 -3.41 6.75
N ILE A 172 -3.83 -2.60 5.81
CA ILE A 172 -3.03 -1.70 4.97
C ILE A 172 -3.65 -0.32 5.10
N SER A 173 -2.87 0.66 5.55
CA SER A 173 -3.41 2.02 5.75
C SER A 173 -3.81 2.71 4.44
N GLY A 174 -3.24 2.27 3.31
CA GLY A 174 -3.20 3.05 2.07
C GLY A 174 -2.27 4.26 2.22
N ASP A 175 -2.08 5.01 1.14
CA ASP A 175 -1.42 6.32 1.18
C ASP A 175 -2.31 7.28 1.98
N THR A 176 -1.86 7.72 3.15
CA THR A 176 -2.73 8.55 3.97
C THR A 176 -2.03 9.38 5.03
N SER A 177 -2.62 10.53 5.36
CA SER A 177 -2.28 11.28 6.57
C SER A 177 -2.80 10.61 7.86
N TYR A 178 -2.34 11.09 9.02
CA TYR A 178 -2.83 10.63 10.32
C TYR A 178 -4.30 10.96 10.62
N ALA A 179 -4.94 11.77 9.77
CA ALA A 179 -6.34 12.19 9.89
C ALA A 179 -7.38 11.07 9.60
N LEU A 180 -6.95 9.80 9.63
CA LEU A 180 -7.80 8.64 9.39
C LEU A 180 -9.01 8.63 10.33
N GLY A 181 -10.21 8.53 9.76
CA GLY A 181 -11.48 8.58 10.50
C GLY A 181 -11.69 7.37 11.42
N GLU A 182 -12.52 7.54 12.45
CA GLU A 182 -12.80 6.50 13.46
C GLU A 182 -13.36 5.21 12.84
N ALA A 183 -14.32 5.31 11.92
CA ALA A 183 -14.86 4.13 11.22
C ALA A 183 -13.78 3.36 10.45
N SER A 184 -12.83 4.08 9.83
CA SER A 184 -11.70 3.48 9.14
C SER A 184 -10.74 2.78 10.10
N ARG A 185 -10.43 3.44 11.23
CA ARG A 185 -9.61 2.85 12.30
C ARG A 185 -10.26 1.60 12.89
N ASP A 186 -11.58 1.62 13.10
CA ASP A 186 -12.32 0.47 13.62
C ASP A 186 -12.27 -0.74 12.68
N VAL A 187 -12.36 -0.53 11.36
CA VAL A 187 -12.20 -1.61 10.39
C VAL A 187 -10.77 -2.15 10.37
N LEU A 188 -9.76 -1.31 10.58
CA LEU A 188 -8.35 -1.71 10.56
C LEU A 188 -7.83 -2.27 11.89
N ARG A 189 -8.59 -2.17 13.00
CA ARG A 189 -8.17 -2.52 14.37
C ARG A 189 -7.83 -4.00 14.56
N ASP A 190 -6.93 -4.27 15.51
CA ASP A 190 -6.47 -5.58 15.94
C ASP A 190 -5.89 -6.44 14.79
N PRO A 191 -5.03 -5.92 13.88
CA PRO A 191 -4.42 -6.74 12.84
C PRO A 191 -3.20 -7.50 13.38
N ASP A 192 -2.99 -8.72 12.88
CA ASP A 192 -1.74 -9.45 13.09
C ASP A 192 -0.54 -8.71 12.43
N LEU A 193 -0.81 -8.08 11.28
CA LEU A 193 0.15 -7.26 10.55
C LEU A 193 -0.51 -5.99 10.01
N LEU A 194 0.07 -4.84 10.35
CA LEU A 194 -0.21 -3.55 9.75
C LEU A 194 0.92 -3.14 8.80
N LEU A 195 0.57 -2.83 7.56
CA LEU A 195 1.40 -2.11 6.60
C LEU A 195 0.96 -0.64 6.60
N ALA A 196 1.75 0.21 7.26
CA ALA A 196 1.42 1.62 7.45
C ALA A 196 2.26 2.51 6.52
N ASP A 197 1.60 3.43 5.82
CA ASP A 197 2.25 4.54 5.12
C ASP A 197 3.14 5.30 6.10
N GLY A 198 4.40 5.50 5.73
CA GLY A 198 5.32 6.37 6.44
C GLY A 198 6.34 6.90 5.45
N ILE A 199 5.96 7.94 4.72
CA ILE A 199 6.74 8.47 3.60
C ILE A 199 8.13 8.96 4.03
N VAL A 200 8.21 9.64 5.19
CA VAL A 200 9.43 10.29 5.71
C VAL A 200 9.42 10.45 7.24
N PRO A 201 10.57 10.66 7.90
CA PRO A 201 10.60 11.04 9.32
C PRO A 201 10.00 12.42 9.60
N ALA A 202 9.40 12.60 10.78
CA ALA A 202 8.75 13.84 11.21
C ALA A 202 9.70 15.04 11.26
N ALA A 203 11.00 14.80 11.44
CA ALA A 203 12.02 15.84 11.37
C ALA A 203 11.99 16.60 10.03
N LEU A 204 11.60 15.95 8.92
CA LEU A 204 11.52 16.60 7.61
C LEU A 204 10.30 17.50 7.44
N CYS A 205 9.32 17.47 8.35
CA CYS A 205 8.19 18.40 8.34
C CYS A 205 8.63 19.86 8.41
N GLU A 206 9.77 20.17 9.06
CA GLU A 206 10.27 21.56 9.15
C GLU A 206 10.72 22.13 7.80
N HIS A 207 11.01 21.26 6.83
CA HIS A 207 11.45 21.63 5.48
C HIS A 207 10.32 21.59 4.46
N HIS A 208 9.16 21.03 4.82
CA HIS A 208 8.01 20.97 3.93
C HIS A 208 7.30 22.33 3.88
N PRO A 209 6.89 22.85 2.69
CA PRO A 209 6.24 24.16 2.59
C PRO A 209 4.94 24.28 3.38
N LEU A 210 4.23 23.17 3.59
CA LEU A 210 3.00 23.10 4.39
C LEU A 210 3.26 22.67 5.85
N GLY A 211 4.52 22.40 6.22
CA GLY A 211 4.86 21.86 7.52
C GLY A 211 4.42 20.41 7.71
N GLY A 212 4.23 20.03 8.97
CA GLY A 212 3.55 18.80 9.37
C GLY A 212 2.26 19.11 10.13
N ASP A 213 1.46 18.08 10.36
CA ASP A 213 0.19 18.16 11.08
C ASP A 213 0.07 17.00 12.08
N HIS A 214 -0.99 17.04 12.90
CA HIS A 214 -1.27 16.06 13.95
C HIS A 214 -0.08 15.89 14.92
N PRO A 215 0.38 16.96 15.59
CA PRO A 215 1.45 16.87 16.56
C PRO A 215 1.03 16.05 17.79
N ASP A 216 1.94 15.23 18.30
CA ASP A 216 1.78 14.62 19.62
C ASP A 216 2.01 15.62 20.77
N ALA A 217 2.06 15.12 22.01
CA ALA A 217 2.26 15.96 23.19
C ALA A 217 3.63 16.66 23.25
N ASP A 218 4.64 16.11 22.57
CA ASP A 218 6.00 16.64 22.50
C ASP A 218 6.23 17.50 21.23
N GLY A 219 5.22 17.59 20.36
CA GLY A 219 5.26 18.38 19.12
C GLY A 219 5.79 17.61 17.90
N VAL A 220 5.92 16.29 17.99
CA VAL A 220 6.32 15.44 16.85
C VAL A 220 5.11 15.24 15.95
N PHE A 221 5.24 15.68 14.69
CA PHE A 221 4.16 15.59 13.70
C PHE A 221 3.96 14.16 13.20
N ARG A 222 2.71 13.71 13.14
CA ARG A 222 2.32 12.39 12.61
C ARG A 222 1.94 12.43 11.13
N THR A 223 1.71 13.62 10.58
CA THR A 223 1.41 13.85 9.16
C THR A 223 2.51 14.70 8.53
N PHE A 224 2.99 14.28 7.35
CA PHE A 224 3.87 15.06 6.49
C PHE A 224 3.06 15.80 5.43
N GLY A 225 3.09 17.14 5.47
CA GLY A 225 2.26 17.96 4.61
C GLY A 225 0.76 17.72 4.85
N THR A 226 0.06 17.13 3.88
CA THR A 226 -1.41 16.98 3.93
C THR A 226 -1.92 15.56 3.69
N LYS A 227 -1.06 14.61 3.30
CA LYS A 227 -1.55 13.38 2.65
C LYS A 227 -0.78 12.10 2.92
N HIS A 228 0.38 12.17 3.56
CA HIS A 228 1.13 11.00 4.00
C HIS A 228 1.45 11.10 5.48
N MET A 229 1.56 9.96 6.14
CA MET A 229 2.03 9.87 7.52
C MET A 229 3.55 10.02 7.56
N THR A 230 4.05 10.53 8.68
CA THR A 230 5.48 10.42 8.99
C THR A 230 5.78 9.00 9.48
N TYR A 231 7.07 8.63 9.57
CA TYR A 231 7.51 7.41 10.26
C TYR A 231 6.86 7.27 11.64
N GLU A 232 6.88 8.34 12.43
CA GLU A 232 6.32 8.40 13.77
C GLU A 232 4.78 8.30 13.74
N GLY A 233 4.14 8.87 12.72
CA GLY A 233 2.71 8.68 12.47
C GLY A 233 2.36 7.24 12.16
N ALA A 234 3.15 6.56 11.33
CA ALA A 234 2.94 5.16 10.97
C ALA A 234 2.98 4.25 12.21
N LEU A 235 3.99 4.43 13.07
CA LEU A 235 4.12 3.68 14.33
C LEU A 235 2.98 4.00 15.31
N ALA A 236 2.64 5.29 15.45
CA ALA A 236 1.56 5.69 16.33
C ALA A 236 0.19 5.17 15.86
N LEU A 237 -0.03 5.02 14.54
CA LEU A 237 -1.23 4.39 14.02
C LEU A 237 -1.29 2.92 14.45
N GLY A 238 -0.17 2.20 14.35
CA GLY A 238 -0.06 0.82 14.83
C GLY A 238 -0.43 0.66 16.30
N GLU A 239 0.04 1.56 17.16
CA GLU A 239 -0.34 1.60 18.58
C GLU A 239 -1.84 1.93 18.77
N ASP A 240 -2.37 2.92 18.05
CA ASP A 240 -3.78 3.37 18.18
C ASP A 240 -4.80 2.29 17.79
N ILE A 241 -4.43 1.41 16.86
CA ILE A 241 -5.30 0.34 16.32
C ILE A 241 -4.92 -1.04 16.86
N ASP A 242 -4.06 -1.11 17.87
CA ASP A 242 -3.69 -2.35 18.56
C ASP A 242 -3.09 -3.42 17.60
N ALA A 243 -2.20 -3.00 16.68
CA ALA A 243 -1.52 -3.93 15.76
C ALA A 243 -0.43 -4.76 16.45
N ASP A 244 -0.43 -6.07 16.20
CA ASP A 244 0.60 -6.98 16.75
C ASP A 244 1.99 -6.69 16.15
N VAL A 245 2.04 -6.47 14.83
CA VAL A 245 3.25 -6.07 14.10
C VAL A 245 2.91 -4.90 13.19
N THR A 246 3.71 -3.84 13.25
CA THR A 246 3.63 -2.71 12.31
C THR A 246 4.89 -2.65 11.46
N ARG A 247 4.72 -2.60 10.15
CA ARG A 247 5.79 -2.33 9.17
C ARG A 247 5.49 -1.06 8.41
N VAL A 248 6.50 -0.20 8.30
CA VAL A 248 6.41 1.06 7.55
C VAL A 248 6.68 0.79 6.08
N VAL A 249 5.74 1.18 5.22
CA VAL A 249 5.75 1.03 3.76
C VAL A 249 5.55 2.40 3.10
N HIS A 250 5.58 2.42 1.76
CA HIS A 250 5.58 3.66 0.95
C HIS A 250 6.72 4.60 1.35
N ALA A 251 7.87 4.04 1.75
CA ALA A 251 8.98 4.81 2.30
C ALA A 251 9.79 5.47 1.17
N ALA A 252 10.01 6.79 1.29
CA ALA A 252 10.86 7.53 0.36
C ALA A 252 12.36 7.34 0.70
N HIS A 253 13.24 7.71 -0.23
CA HIS A 253 14.70 7.68 0.00
C HIS A 253 15.21 8.77 0.98
N PHE A 254 14.31 9.59 1.53
CA PHE A 254 14.64 10.74 2.39
C PHE A 254 14.83 10.39 3.87
N TYR A 255 14.67 9.12 4.25
CA TYR A 255 15.11 8.66 5.57
C TYR A 255 16.63 8.87 5.72
N PRO A 256 17.12 9.39 6.86
CA PRO A 256 18.55 9.40 7.17
C PRO A 256 19.13 8.00 7.05
N VAL A 257 20.36 7.85 6.54
CA VAL A 257 20.95 6.54 6.22
C VAL A 257 21.05 5.62 7.44
N GLU A 258 21.17 6.20 8.64
CA GLU A 258 21.20 5.50 9.92
C GLU A 258 19.85 4.90 10.30
N GLN A 259 18.75 5.47 9.79
CA GLN A 259 17.36 5.07 10.06
C GLN A 259 16.72 4.31 8.88
N ALA A 260 17.17 4.58 7.65
CA ALA A 260 16.55 4.11 6.41
C ALA A 260 16.47 2.59 6.24
N PHE A 261 17.15 1.83 7.11
CA PHE A 261 17.18 0.37 7.13
C PHE A 261 16.87 -0.19 8.53
N ASP A 262 16.19 0.59 9.36
CA ASP A 262 15.68 0.13 10.66
C ASP A 262 14.68 -1.00 10.47
N ASP A 263 14.61 -1.91 11.45
CA ASP A 263 13.76 -3.10 11.41
C ASP A 263 12.27 -2.79 11.19
N ALA A 264 11.80 -1.60 11.57
CA ALA A 264 10.41 -1.20 11.34
C ALA A 264 10.11 -0.88 9.87
N ILE A 265 11.09 -0.43 9.09
CA ILE A 265 10.88 -0.01 7.70
C ILE A 265 10.99 -1.22 6.78
N ALA A 266 9.91 -1.53 6.08
CA ALA A 266 9.85 -2.70 5.21
C ALA A 266 10.82 -2.59 4.03
N VAL A 267 11.35 -3.73 3.60
CA VAL A 267 12.06 -3.86 2.33
C VAL A 267 11.36 -4.89 1.44
N ASP A 268 11.63 -4.82 0.13
CA ASP A 268 11.05 -5.76 -0.83
C ASP A 268 11.47 -7.20 -0.52
N GLY A 269 10.55 -8.15 -0.73
CA GLY A 269 10.75 -9.58 -0.55
C GLY A 269 10.52 -10.10 0.87
N GLU A 270 10.18 -9.24 1.83
CA GLU A 270 9.76 -9.71 3.16
C GLU A 270 8.47 -10.54 3.10
N THR A 271 8.42 -11.61 3.91
CA THR A 271 7.30 -12.55 3.96
C THR A 271 6.77 -12.73 5.38
N TYR A 272 5.45 -12.83 5.52
CA TYR A 272 4.76 -13.00 6.80
C TYR A 272 3.71 -14.11 6.71
N GLU A 273 3.78 -15.08 7.61
CA GLU A 273 2.72 -16.07 7.81
C GLU A 273 1.80 -15.57 8.94
N LEU A 274 0.54 -15.33 8.60
CA LEU A 274 -0.54 -14.92 9.50
C LEU A 274 -1.52 -16.08 9.73
#